data_AF-A0A0K1Q5Q1-F1
#
_entry.id   AF-A0A0K1Q5Q1-F1
#
_cell.length_a   1.000
_cell.length_b   1.000
_cell.length_c   1.000
_cell.angle_alpha   90.00
_cell.angle_beta   90.00
_cell.angle_gamma   90.00
#
_symmetry.space_group_name_H-M   'P 1'
#
loop_
_entity.id
_entity.type
_entity.pdbx_description
1 polymer ?
#
loop_
_entity_poly.entity_id
_entity_poly.type
_entity_poly.pdbx_seq_one_letter_code
_entity_poly.pdbx_strand_id
1 'polypeptide(L)'
;MIPKSEASRRERASFFDTGLVLSMVLALGAVPLAPGRSTWLLLAVVLAVLTVVSVRRRFQPAMQLGLLGTLLLLTLAGFESLKLWPLPAMVAGACWGVSMLVAPLGRRPSWLRRGHLNATIAALIFAAVVVSAVALLVWFQVARPDYRSLRGTLLLEMPMPLLCLCVLSFAMINAAAEEFLYRGALMSALDETLGTGVASIVIQAAAFGLLHLDGFPRGPVGVALATIYGLMMGVVRRRADGMLAPCIAHVATDVAIGAILLNALH
;
A
#
# COMPACT_ATOMS: atom_id res chain seq x y z
N MET A 1 -3.37 -28.37 -24.26
CA MET A 1 -2.41 -28.94 -23.29
C MET A 1 -1.15 -28.08 -23.31
N ILE A 2 -0.93 -27.27 -22.29
CA ILE A 2 0.29 -26.46 -22.16
C ILE A 2 1.37 -27.39 -21.56
N PRO A 3 2.59 -27.46 -22.11
CA PRO A 3 3.62 -28.36 -21.60
C PRO A 3 4.01 -27.99 -20.17
N LYS A 4 4.04 -28.99 -19.29
CA LYS A 4 4.31 -28.90 -17.85
C LYS A 4 5.80 -28.72 -17.48
N SER A 5 6.67 -28.23 -18.37
CA SER A 5 8.13 -28.40 -18.20
C SER A 5 8.96 -27.15 -17.88
N GLU A 6 8.37 -25.97 -17.64
CA GLU A 6 9.12 -24.77 -17.20
C GLU A 6 8.56 -24.11 -15.92
N ALA A 7 7.73 -24.83 -15.17
CA ALA A 7 7.51 -24.52 -13.76
C ALA A 7 8.79 -24.91 -13.00
N SER A 8 9.85 -24.10 -13.17
CA SER A 8 11.05 -24.14 -12.37
C SER A 8 10.65 -24.34 -10.91
N ARG A 9 11.23 -25.35 -10.27
CA ARG A 9 11.18 -25.54 -8.82
C ARG A 9 11.61 -24.23 -8.17
N ARG A 10 10.66 -23.34 -7.88
CA ARG A 10 10.82 -22.39 -6.78
C ARG A 10 10.91 -23.27 -5.55
N GLU A 11 12.10 -23.41 -5.00
CA GLU A 11 12.25 -23.98 -3.66
C GLU A 11 11.24 -23.25 -2.77
N ARG A 12 10.33 -24.03 -2.17
CA ARG A 12 9.38 -23.47 -1.22
C ARG A 12 10.18 -22.75 -0.15
N ALA A 13 9.80 -21.52 0.19
CA ALA A 13 10.43 -20.77 1.26
C ALA A 13 10.48 -21.64 2.52
N SER A 14 11.60 -21.58 3.25
CA SER A 14 11.68 -22.30 4.51
C SER A 14 10.70 -21.71 5.53
N PHE A 15 10.38 -22.48 6.57
CA PHE A 15 9.58 -21.98 7.69
C PHE A 15 10.19 -20.70 8.30
N PHE A 16 11.52 -20.66 8.39
CA PHE A 16 12.25 -19.51 8.90
C PHE A 16 12.12 -18.28 7.99
N ASP A 17 12.27 -18.45 6.68
CA ASP A 17 12.14 -17.35 5.71
C ASP A 17 10.70 -16.79 5.68
N THR A 18 9.71 -17.67 5.87
CA THR A 18 8.30 -17.27 6.07
C THR A 18 8.13 -16.45 7.36
N GLY A 19 8.73 -16.92 8.46
CA GLY A 19 8.76 -16.21 9.74
C GLY A 19 9.37 -14.81 9.65
N LEU A 20 10.44 -14.63 8.87
CA LEU A 20 11.03 -13.30 8.61
C LEU A 20 10.03 -12.37 7.93
N VAL A 21 9.41 -12.79 6.82
CA VAL A 21 8.45 -11.95 6.09
C VAL A 21 7.25 -11.60 6.96
N LEU A 22 6.67 -12.57 7.67
CA LEU A 22 5.54 -12.32 8.55
C LEU A 22 5.90 -11.35 9.69
N SER A 23 7.10 -11.46 10.25
CA SER A 23 7.58 -10.51 11.28
C SER A 23 7.72 -9.09 10.73
N MET A 24 8.24 -8.94 9.51
CA MET A 24 8.33 -7.64 8.84
C MET A 24 6.95 -7.05 8.56
N VAL A 25 5.99 -7.87 8.10
CA VAL A 25 4.61 -7.45 7.84
C VAL A 25 3.92 -7.01 9.14
N LEU A 26 4.10 -7.76 10.24
CA LEU A 26 3.56 -7.38 11.54
C LEU A 26 4.15 -6.05 12.03
N ALA A 27 5.47 -5.86 11.91
CA ALA A 27 6.11 -4.60 12.29
C ALA A 27 5.57 -3.41 11.48
N LEU A 28 5.36 -3.58 10.16
CA LEU A 28 4.78 -2.54 9.31
C LEU A 28 3.29 -2.30 9.61
N GLY A 29 2.51 -3.34 9.88
CA GLY A 29 1.10 -3.23 10.24
C GLY A 29 0.87 -2.59 11.61
N ALA A 30 1.85 -2.64 12.51
CA ALA A 30 1.78 -2.04 13.84
C ALA A 30 2.06 -0.53 13.86
N VAL A 31 2.59 0.05 12.78
CA VAL A 31 2.94 1.48 12.68
C VAL A 31 1.82 2.43 13.14
N PRO A 32 0.55 2.22 12.76
CA PRO A 32 -0.55 3.11 13.14
C PRO A 32 -0.99 2.92 14.60
N LEU A 33 -0.64 1.80 15.25
CA LEU A 33 -1.09 1.47 16.60
C LEU A 33 -0.28 2.18 17.70
N ALA A 34 0.93 2.61 17.37
CA ALA A 34 1.81 3.30 18.30
C ALA A 34 2.58 4.43 17.57
N PRO A 35 1.87 5.47 17.10
CA PRO A 35 2.48 6.56 16.37
C PRO A 35 3.45 7.32 17.28
N GLY A 36 4.72 7.41 16.86
CA GLY A 36 5.73 8.15 17.60
C GLY A 36 7.13 7.89 17.06
N ARG A 37 7.94 8.96 17.04
CA ARG A 37 9.31 8.90 16.52
C ARG A 37 10.14 7.77 17.13
N SER A 38 10.14 7.63 18.45
CA SER A 38 10.89 6.59 19.15
C SER A 38 10.42 5.18 18.77
N THR A 39 9.10 4.98 18.64
CA THR A 39 8.53 3.69 18.24
C THR A 39 8.92 3.35 16.80
N TRP A 40 8.83 4.30 15.88
CA TRP A 40 9.21 4.09 14.49
C TRP A 40 10.70 3.83 14.34
N LEU A 41 11.56 4.53 15.10
CA LEU A 41 12.99 4.23 15.14
C LEU A 41 13.28 2.82 15.69
N LEU A 42 12.59 2.41 16.75
CA LEU A 42 12.70 1.06 17.29
C LEU A 42 12.30 0.00 16.26
N LEU A 43 11.14 0.17 15.61
CA LEU A 43 10.69 -0.71 14.54
C LEU A 43 11.64 -0.70 13.34
N ALA A 44 12.25 0.44 13.01
CA ALA A 44 13.25 0.56 11.95
C ALA A 44 14.50 -0.27 12.28
N VAL A 45 14.97 -0.24 13.53
CA VAL A 45 16.08 -1.08 13.99
C VAL A 45 15.70 -2.56 13.89
N VAL A 46 14.49 -2.95 14.31
CA VAL A 46 14.01 -4.33 14.16
C VAL A 46 14.02 -4.76 12.69
N LEU A 47 13.45 -3.95 11.79
CA LEU A 47 13.45 -4.26 10.35
C LEU A 47 14.85 -4.29 9.75
N ALA A 48 15.76 -3.42 10.18
CA ALA A 48 17.15 -3.42 9.74
C ALA A 48 17.86 -4.73 10.14
N VAL A 49 17.67 -5.19 11.39
CA VAL A 49 18.20 -6.48 11.86
C VAL A 49 17.63 -7.64 11.04
N LEU A 50 16.32 -7.69 10.84
CA LEU A 50 15.67 -8.72 10.02
C LEU A 50 16.16 -8.68 8.56
N THR A 51 16.46 -7.49 8.03
CA THR A 51 17.04 -7.30 6.69
C THR A 51 18.44 -7.89 6.63
N VAL A 52 19.31 -7.63 7.61
CA VAL A 52 20.66 -8.20 7.68
C VAL A 52 20.61 -9.73 7.76
N VAL A 53 19.70 -10.28 8.56
CA VAL A 53 19.48 -11.74 8.63
C VAL A 53 19.05 -12.28 7.26
N SER A 54 18.14 -11.58 6.57
CA SER A 54 17.68 -11.95 5.23
C SER A 54 18.80 -11.91 4.18
N VAL A 55 19.72 -10.94 4.29
CA VAL A 55 20.93 -10.83 3.44
C VAL A 55 21.83 -12.05 3.62
N ARG A 56 22.10 -12.45 4.88
CA ARG A 56 22.91 -13.64 5.18
C ARG A 56 22.27 -14.92 4.65
N ARG A 57 20.94 -14.99 4.70
CA ARG A 57 20.12 -16.07 4.15
C ARG A 57 20.01 -16.06 2.63
N ARG A 58 20.40 -14.95 1.97
CA ARG A 58 20.18 -14.68 0.54
C ARG A 58 18.71 -14.78 0.12
N PHE A 59 17.78 -14.51 1.04
CA PHE A 59 16.34 -14.58 0.77
C PHE A 59 15.81 -13.23 0.30
N GLN A 60 15.78 -13.06 -1.02
CA GLN A 60 15.51 -11.79 -1.71
C GLN A 60 14.20 -11.09 -1.31
N PRO A 61 13.05 -11.80 -1.19
CA PRO A 61 11.79 -11.12 -0.86
C PRO A 61 11.83 -10.41 0.50
N ALA A 62 12.42 -11.06 1.51
CA ALA A 62 12.57 -10.46 2.84
C ALA A 62 13.63 -9.35 2.84
N MET A 63 14.73 -9.50 2.09
CA MET A 63 15.73 -8.43 1.96
C MET A 63 15.11 -7.13 1.41
N GLN A 64 14.33 -7.24 0.34
CA GLN A 64 13.73 -6.08 -0.33
C GLN A 64 12.63 -5.44 0.53
N LEU A 65 11.75 -6.25 1.12
CA LEU A 65 10.69 -5.77 2.01
C LEU A 65 11.28 -5.13 3.26
N GLY A 66 12.28 -5.77 3.89
CA GLY A 66 12.92 -5.27 5.08
C GLY A 66 13.64 -3.93 4.85
N LEU A 67 14.35 -3.79 3.72
CA LEU A 67 14.99 -2.53 3.35
C LEU A 67 13.97 -1.41 3.13
N LEU A 68 12.93 -1.68 2.33
CA LEU A 68 11.88 -0.69 2.05
C LEU A 68 11.16 -0.28 3.33
N GLY A 69 10.82 -1.24 4.18
CA GLY A 69 10.17 -0.98 5.46
C GLY A 69 11.08 -0.20 6.43
N THR A 70 12.37 -0.51 6.48
CA THR A 70 13.35 0.25 7.27
C THR A 70 13.38 1.71 6.79
N LEU A 71 13.50 1.94 5.49
CA LEU A 71 13.52 3.29 4.91
C LEU A 71 12.21 4.03 5.19
N LEU A 72 11.06 3.37 5.08
CA LEU A 72 9.75 3.95 5.40
C LEU A 72 9.66 4.40 6.87
N LEU A 73 10.12 3.58 7.80
CA LEU A 73 10.08 3.92 9.22
C LEU A 73 11.05 5.05 9.57
N LEU A 74 12.22 5.09 8.91
CA LEU A 74 13.17 6.19 9.07
C LEU A 74 12.62 7.50 8.50
N THR A 75 11.94 7.48 7.34
CA THR A 75 11.31 8.69 6.80
C THR A 75 10.15 9.15 7.68
N LEU A 76 9.30 8.24 8.16
CA LEU A 76 8.26 8.56 9.14
C LEU A 76 8.86 9.19 10.41
N ALA A 77 9.92 8.62 10.95
CA ALA A 77 10.63 9.16 12.12
C ALA A 77 11.27 10.53 11.85
N GLY A 78 11.79 10.77 10.65
CA GLY A 78 12.38 12.05 10.26
C GLY A 78 11.34 13.15 10.07
N PHE A 79 10.19 12.82 9.51
CA PHE A 79 9.07 13.76 9.30
C PHE A 79 8.17 13.92 10.54
N GLU A 80 8.30 13.01 11.52
CA GLU A 80 7.51 12.97 12.76
C GLU A 80 5.99 12.95 12.56
N SER A 81 5.51 12.54 11.39
CA SER A 81 4.11 12.73 11.04
C SER A 81 3.60 11.75 9.99
N LEU A 82 2.54 11.02 10.35
CA LEU A 82 1.68 10.32 9.40
C LEU A 82 0.79 11.30 8.62
N LYS A 83 0.62 12.55 9.07
CA LYS A 83 -0.21 13.56 8.38
C LYS A 83 0.41 14.05 7.07
N LEU A 84 1.71 13.83 6.88
CA LEU A 84 2.41 14.14 5.62
C LEU A 84 2.32 12.99 4.60
N TRP A 85 1.53 11.95 4.87
CA TRP A 85 1.28 10.89 3.90
C TRP A 85 0.73 11.46 2.57
N PRO A 86 1.18 10.96 1.40
CA PRO A 86 2.08 9.82 1.16
C PRO A 86 3.58 10.17 1.06
N LEU A 87 4.02 11.38 1.43
CA LEU A 87 5.41 11.83 1.24
C LEU A 87 6.47 10.89 1.85
N PRO A 88 6.35 10.40 3.10
CA PRO A 88 7.33 9.47 3.67
C PRO A 88 7.49 8.19 2.85
N ALA A 89 6.40 7.68 2.27
CA ALA A 89 6.41 6.50 1.41
C ALA A 89 7.09 6.76 0.06
N MET A 90 6.86 7.93 -0.55
CA MET A 90 7.56 8.32 -1.78
C MET A 90 9.07 8.41 -1.59
N VAL A 91 9.51 9.08 -0.52
CA VAL A 91 10.94 9.22 -0.21
C VAL A 91 11.56 7.85 0.04
N ALA A 92 10.89 6.99 0.82
CA ALA A 92 11.36 5.64 1.07
C ALA A 92 11.44 4.79 -0.21
N GLY A 93 10.42 4.86 -1.08
CA GLY A 93 10.40 4.18 -2.37
C GLY A 93 11.52 4.66 -3.31
N ALA A 94 11.78 5.97 -3.35
CA ALA A 94 12.87 6.55 -4.13
C ALA A 94 14.25 6.10 -3.62
N CYS A 95 14.49 6.19 -2.30
CA CYS A 95 15.73 5.71 -1.68
C CYS A 95 15.92 4.21 -1.91
N TRP A 96 14.85 3.42 -1.81
CA TRP A 96 14.88 2.00 -2.11
C TRP A 96 15.23 1.73 -3.58
N GLY A 97 14.63 2.47 -4.52
CA GLY A 97 14.91 2.37 -5.95
C GLY A 97 16.37 2.69 -6.27
N VAL A 98 16.91 3.78 -5.70
CA VAL A 98 18.33 4.13 -5.81
C VAL A 98 19.22 3.02 -5.24
N SER A 99 18.86 2.46 -4.07
CA SER A 99 19.59 1.34 -3.47
C SER A 99 19.66 0.12 -4.39
N MET A 100 18.58 -0.18 -5.13
CA MET A 100 18.55 -1.26 -6.13
C MET A 100 19.43 -0.98 -7.36
N LEU A 101 19.78 0.27 -7.63
CA LEU A 101 20.65 0.65 -8.76
C LEU A 101 22.13 0.60 -8.38
N VAL A 102 22.47 0.95 -7.13
CA VAL A 102 23.86 1.11 -6.68
C VAL A 102 24.42 -0.12 -5.96
N ALA A 103 23.56 -0.95 -5.38
CA ALA A 103 23.98 -2.12 -4.61
C ALA A 103 23.43 -3.42 -5.23
N PRO A 104 24.18 -4.53 -5.17
CA PRO A 104 23.75 -5.83 -5.67
C PRO A 104 22.74 -6.49 -4.72
N LEU A 105 21.70 -5.76 -4.34
CA LEU A 105 20.65 -6.16 -3.39
C LEU A 105 19.64 -7.15 -4.00
N GLY A 106 20.05 -7.86 -5.05
CA GLY A 106 19.30 -8.94 -5.67
C GLY A 106 18.74 -8.66 -7.05
N ARG A 107 17.78 -9.52 -7.42
CA ARG A 107 17.08 -9.42 -8.71
C ARG A 107 16.08 -8.27 -8.66
N ARG A 108 15.93 -7.57 -9.79
CA ARG A 108 14.87 -6.57 -9.93
C ARG A 108 13.51 -7.20 -9.64
N PRO A 109 12.61 -6.48 -8.94
CA PRO A 109 11.29 -7.00 -8.61
C PRO A 109 10.51 -7.33 -9.89
N SER A 110 10.07 -8.58 -10.02
CA SER A 110 9.22 -9.00 -11.15
C SER A 110 7.81 -8.40 -11.08
N TRP A 111 7.40 -7.90 -9.91
CA TRP A 111 6.10 -7.29 -9.69
C TRP A 111 6.00 -5.87 -10.24
N LEU A 112 7.12 -5.19 -10.54
CA LEU A 112 7.14 -3.86 -11.13
C LEU A 112 6.89 -3.92 -12.64
N ARG A 113 5.73 -4.47 -13.01
CA ARG A 113 5.28 -4.64 -14.39
C ARG A 113 3.89 -4.03 -14.56
N ARG A 114 3.61 -3.58 -15.79
CA ARG A 114 2.34 -2.94 -16.14
C ARG A 114 1.15 -3.90 -15.97
N GLY A 115 1.31 -5.16 -16.35
CA GLY A 115 0.21 -6.12 -16.43
C GLY A 115 -0.69 -5.91 -17.65
N HIS A 116 -1.87 -6.52 -17.65
CA HIS A 116 -2.82 -6.51 -18.76
C HIS A 116 -4.13 -5.79 -18.37
N LEU A 117 -4.73 -5.10 -19.35
CA LEU A 117 -6.02 -4.42 -19.23
C LEU A 117 -6.98 -4.96 -20.30
N ASN A 118 -7.66 -6.07 -19.99
CA ASN A 118 -8.74 -6.61 -20.83
C ASN A 118 -10.11 -6.21 -20.27
N ALA A 119 -11.19 -6.55 -20.98
CA ALA A 119 -12.55 -6.21 -20.57
C ALA A 119 -12.91 -6.73 -19.16
N THR A 120 -12.44 -7.93 -18.78
CA THR A 120 -12.67 -8.49 -17.45
C THR A 120 -11.99 -7.66 -16.36
N ILE A 121 -10.75 -7.22 -16.59
CA ILE A 121 -10.04 -6.35 -15.64
C ILE A 121 -10.69 -4.97 -15.57
N ALA A 122 -11.12 -4.41 -16.71
CA ALA A 122 -11.85 -3.15 -16.74
C ALA A 122 -13.17 -3.24 -15.96
N ALA A 123 -13.90 -4.34 -16.08
CA ALA A 123 -15.11 -4.59 -15.29
C ALA A 123 -14.83 -4.72 -13.79
N LEU A 124 -13.72 -5.38 -13.39
CA LEU A 124 -13.29 -5.44 -11.99
C LEU A 124 -12.91 -4.08 -11.43
N ILE A 125 -12.18 -3.26 -12.20
CA ILE A 125 -11.85 -1.88 -11.84
C ILE A 125 -13.15 -1.09 -11.63
N PHE A 126 -14.06 -1.12 -12.61
CA PHE A 126 -15.32 -0.40 -12.54
C PHE A 126 -16.15 -0.83 -11.32
N ALA A 127 -16.29 -2.13 -11.10
CA ALA A 127 -17.02 -2.67 -9.95
C ALA A 127 -16.39 -2.22 -8.62
N ALA A 128 -15.06 -2.29 -8.50
CA ALA A 128 -14.35 -1.85 -7.30
C ALA A 128 -14.56 -0.35 -7.03
N VAL A 129 -14.49 0.50 -8.07
CA VAL A 129 -14.71 1.95 -7.95
C VAL A 129 -16.14 2.25 -7.52
N VAL A 130 -17.15 1.64 -8.16
CA VAL A 130 -18.56 1.86 -7.83
C VAL A 130 -18.88 1.41 -6.41
N VAL A 131 -18.47 0.19 -6.04
CA VAL A 131 -18.70 -0.35 -4.69
C VAL A 131 -18.02 0.53 -3.64
N SER A 132 -16.78 0.98 -3.89
CA SER A 132 -16.05 1.84 -2.96
C SER A 132 -16.69 3.21 -2.84
N ALA A 133 -17.05 3.86 -3.95
CA ALA A 133 -17.69 5.17 -3.93
C ALA A 133 -19.03 5.14 -3.19
N VAL A 134 -19.86 4.12 -3.43
CA VAL A 134 -21.14 3.93 -2.72
C VAL A 134 -20.90 3.68 -1.23
N ALA A 135 -19.99 2.77 -0.88
CA ALA A 135 -19.68 2.47 0.52
C ALA A 135 -19.14 3.69 1.28
N LEU A 136 -18.26 4.48 0.65
CA LEU A 136 -17.71 5.72 1.21
C LEU A 136 -18.79 6.78 1.38
N LEU A 137 -19.67 6.95 0.39
CA LEU A 137 -20.79 7.89 0.49
C LEU A 137 -21.73 7.51 1.64
N VAL A 138 -22.14 6.25 1.71
CA VAL A 138 -22.99 5.73 2.79
C VAL A 138 -22.32 5.93 4.15
N TRP A 139 -21.05 5.54 4.27
CA TRP A 139 -20.28 5.74 5.50
C TRP A 139 -20.22 7.22 5.89
N PHE A 140 -19.92 8.12 4.95
CA PHE A 140 -19.83 9.55 5.22
C PHE A 140 -21.15 10.13 5.73
N GLN A 141 -22.28 9.72 5.14
CA GLN A 141 -23.62 10.19 5.52
C GLN A 141 -24.08 9.62 6.87
N VAL A 142 -23.77 8.35 7.15
CA VAL A 142 -24.20 7.65 8.38
C VAL A 142 -23.30 7.98 9.56
N ALA A 143 -21.98 7.89 9.40
CA ALA A 143 -21.02 8.10 10.47
C ALA A 143 -20.78 9.58 10.78
N ARG A 144 -21.11 10.49 9.84
CA ARG A 144 -20.94 11.95 9.94
C ARG A 144 -19.59 12.37 10.54
N PRO A 145 -18.48 11.89 9.98
CA PRO A 145 -17.15 12.14 10.52
C PRO A 145 -16.81 13.64 10.50
N ASP A 146 -16.30 14.18 11.61
CA ASP A 146 -15.94 15.60 11.73
C ASP A 146 -14.65 15.97 10.99
N TYR A 147 -14.76 16.46 9.76
CA TYR A 147 -13.65 16.98 8.96
C TYR A 147 -13.60 18.52 8.96
N ARG A 148 -14.26 19.18 9.92
CA ARG A 148 -14.25 20.65 10.01
C ARG A 148 -12.86 21.22 10.24
N SER A 149 -11.92 20.45 10.78
CA SER A 149 -10.51 20.84 10.89
C SER A 149 -9.83 21.09 9.54
N LEU A 150 -10.40 20.59 8.43
CA LEU A 150 -9.95 20.92 7.08
C LEU A 150 -10.49 22.28 6.60
N ARG A 151 -11.58 22.79 7.21
CA ARG A 151 -12.13 24.13 6.94
C ARG A 151 -11.16 25.18 7.47
N GLY A 152 -10.87 26.19 6.66
CA GLY A 152 -9.89 27.24 7.00
C GLY A 152 -8.44 26.90 6.67
N THR A 153 -8.19 25.77 5.99
CA THR A 153 -6.90 25.59 5.30
C THR A 153 -6.89 26.43 4.04
N LEU A 154 -5.72 27.01 3.71
CA LEU A 154 -5.50 27.78 2.47
C LEU A 154 -5.91 27.02 1.19
N LEU A 155 -6.04 25.70 1.27
CA LEU A 155 -6.48 24.84 0.17
C LEU A 155 -7.93 25.14 -0.25
N LEU A 156 -8.87 25.28 0.69
CA LEU A 156 -10.29 25.48 0.37
C LEU A 156 -10.62 26.91 -0.09
N GLU A 157 -9.67 27.84 0.04
CA GLU A 157 -9.77 29.18 -0.53
C GLU A 157 -9.37 29.22 -2.02
N MET A 158 -8.82 28.12 -2.55
CA MET A 158 -8.39 28.03 -3.95
C MET A 158 -9.60 27.93 -4.90
N PRO A 159 -9.47 28.44 -6.15
CA PRO A 159 -10.50 28.24 -7.17
C PRO A 159 -10.74 26.75 -7.46
N MET A 160 -11.99 26.39 -7.77
CA MET A 160 -12.40 24.99 -8.00
C MET A 160 -11.52 24.23 -9.00
N PRO A 161 -11.06 24.79 -10.14
CA PRO A 161 -10.15 24.08 -11.04
C PRO A 161 -8.82 23.68 -10.39
N LEU A 162 -8.28 24.54 -9.52
CA LEU A 162 -7.03 24.27 -8.80
C LEU A 162 -7.24 23.19 -7.73
N LEU A 163 -8.37 23.23 -7.02
CA LEU A 163 -8.78 22.17 -6.09
C LEU A 163 -8.89 20.80 -6.78
N CYS A 164 -9.56 20.74 -7.93
CA CYS A 164 -9.66 19.52 -8.72
C CYS A 164 -8.28 18.99 -9.15
N LEU A 165 -7.37 19.90 -9.54
CA LEU A 165 -5.99 19.53 -9.89
C LEU A 165 -5.22 19.00 -8.67
N CYS A 166 -5.38 19.62 -7.49
CA CYS A 166 -4.78 19.15 -6.24
C CYS A 166 -5.29 17.76 -5.84
N VAL A 167 -6.61 17.53 -5.91
CA VAL A 167 -7.22 16.21 -5.66
C VAL A 167 -6.67 15.16 -6.61
N LEU A 168 -6.65 15.44 -7.92
CA LEU A 168 -6.14 14.50 -8.91
C LEU A 168 -4.65 14.19 -8.71
N SER A 169 -3.84 15.22 -8.41
CA SER A 169 -2.40 15.06 -8.17
C SER A 169 -2.15 14.22 -6.92
N PHE A 170 -2.86 14.52 -5.83
CA PHE A 170 -2.79 13.72 -4.60
C PHE A 170 -3.20 12.27 -4.86
N ALA A 171 -4.34 12.05 -5.52
CA ALA A 171 -4.85 10.71 -5.84
C ALA A 171 -3.83 9.88 -6.65
N MET A 172 -3.19 10.47 -7.67
CA MET A 172 -2.16 9.78 -8.46
C MET A 172 -0.93 9.40 -7.62
N ILE A 173 -0.46 10.33 -6.78
CA ILE A 173 0.71 10.12 -5.95
C ILE A 173 0.42 9.10 -4.84
N ASN A 174 -0.73 9.22 -4.19
CA ASN A 174 -1.17 8.34 -3.11
C ASN A 174 -1.36 6.91 -3.60
N ALA A 175 -2.12 6.73 -4.68
CA ALA A 175 -2.30 5.43 -5.32
C ALA A 175 -0.95 4.79 -5.70
N ALA A 176 -0.02 5.56 -6.28
CA ALA A 176 1.29 5.04 -6.64
C ALA A 176 2.08 4.56 -5.42
N ALA A 177 2.11 5.34 -4.34
CA ALA A 177 2.84 5.02 -3.12
C ALA A 177 2.22 3.81 -2.40
N GLU A 178 0.91 3.79 -2.21
CA GLU A 178 0.21 2.73 -1.49
C GLU A 178 0.20 1.42 -2.27
N GLU A 179 -0.07 1.44 -3.58
CA GLU A 179 -0.03 0.21 -4.37
C GLU A 179 1.39 -0.35 -4.46
N PHE A 180 2.41 0.51 -4.59
CA PHE A 180 3.81 0.09 -4.55
C PHE A 180 4.18 -0.63 -3.24
N LEU A 181 3.79 -0.08 -2.10
CA LEU A 181 4.07 -0.67 -0.79
C LEU A 181 3.31 -1.97 -0.57
N TYR A 182 1.99 -1.96 -0.78
CA TYR A 182 1.12 -3.04 -0.36
C TYR A 182 0.99 -4.15 -1.42
N ARG A 183 0.69 -3.80 -2.68
CA ARG A 183 0.45 -4.78 -3.75
C ARG A 183 1.73 -5.14 -4.51
N GLY A 184 2.69 -4.21 -4.52
CA GLY A 184 4.04 -4.40 -5.00
C GLY A 184 4.88 -5.18 -3.99
N ALA A 185 5.47 -4.50 -3.02
CA ALA A 185 6.47 -5.08 -2.12
C ALA A 185 5.89 -6.13 -1.16
N LEU A 186 4.88 -5.76 -0.36
CA LEU A 186 4.38 -6.58 0.74
C LEU A 186 3.66 -7.85 0.24
N MET A 187 2.70 -7.71 -0.67
CA MET A 187 1.97 -8.83 -1.27
C MET A 187 2.90 -9.77 -2.05
N SER A 188 3.90 -9.25 -2.76
CA SER A 188 4.84 -10.12 -3.49
C SER A 188 5.76 -10.89 -2.54
N ALA A 189 6.20 -10.30 -1.44
CA ALA A 189 6.97 -11.02 -0.42
C ALA A 189 6.14 -12.15 0.25
N LEU A 190 4.85 -11.90 0.47
CA LEU A 190 3.92 -12.92 0.94
C LEU A 190 3.68 -14.00 -0.11
N ASP A 191 3.55 -13.65 -1.39
CA ASP A 191 3.39 -14.63 -2.48
C ASP A 191 4.60 -15.55 -2.63
N GLU A 192 5.81 -15.05 -2.41
CA GLU A 192 7.04 -15.85 -2.46
C GLU A 192 7.19 -16.79 -1.26
N THR A 193 6.52 -16.52 -0.14
CA THR A 193 6.63 -17.33 1.10
C THR A 193 5.43 -18.25 1.34
N LEU A 194 4.22 -17.72 1.21
CA LEU A 194 2.96 -18.43 1.45
C LEU A 194 2.34 -19.00 0.16
N GLY A 195 2.91 -18.65 -1.00
CA GLY A 195 2.32 -18.93 -2.31
C GLY A 195 1.28 -17.89 -2.73
N THR A 196 0.86 -17.94 -4.00
CA THR A 196 -0.06 -16.98 -4.64
C THR A 196 -1.54 -17.18 -4.27
N GLY A 197 -1.80 -17.66 -3.05
CA GLY A 197 -3.12 -18.00 -2.54
C GLY A 197 -3.85 -16.85 -1.85
N VAL A 198 -4.97 -17.18 -1.20
CA VAL A 198 -5.82 -16.21 -0.48
C VAL A 198 -5.08 -15.55 0.68
N ALA A 199 -4.16 -16.26 1.35
CA ALA A 199 -3.45 -15.76 2.52
C ALA A 199 -2.70 -14.45 2.26
N SER A 200 -1.97 -14.34 1.15
CA SER A 200 -1.23 -13.11 0.83
C SER A 200 -2.15 -11.93 0.54
N ILE A 201 -3.32 -12.16 -0.09
CA ILE A 201 -4.33 -11.11 -0.31
C ILE A 201 -4.92 -10.63 1.01
N VAL A 202 -5.24 -11.55 1.92
CA VAL A 202 -5.87 -11.22 3.21
C VAL A 202 -4.88 -10.48 4.11
N ILE A 203 -3.66 -10.99 4.25
CA ILE A 203 -2.65 -10.40 5.15
C ILE A 203 -2.26 -8.99 4.67
N GLN A 204 -2.03 -8.78 3.36
CA GLN A 204 -1.72 -7.44 2.86
C GLN A 204 -2.91 -6.47 3.02
N ALA A 205 -4.14 -6.96 2.85
CA ALA A 205 -5.34 -6.14 3.00
C ALA A 205 -5.58 -5.73 4.46
N ALA A 206 -5.28 -6.62 5.41
CA ALA A 206 -5.32 -6.30 6.83
C ALA A 206 -4.28 -5.23 7.19
N ALA A 207 -3.04 -5.37 6.72
CA ALA A 207 -2.00 -4.37 6.93
C ALA A 207 -2.36 -3.01 6.30
N PHE A 208 -2.98 -3.02 5.11
CA PHE A 208 -3.49 -1.83 4.44
C PHE A 208 -4.62 -1.16 5.23
N GLY A 209 -5.57 -1.95 5.73
CA GLY A 209 -6.67 -1.44 6.54
C GLY A 209 -6.20 -0.80 7.84
N LEU A 210 -5.22 -1.40 8.52
CA LEU A 210 -4.66 -0.84 9.76
C LEU A 210 -4.03 0.55 9.54
N LEU A 211 -3.40 0.80 8.39
CA LEU A 211 -2.87 2.12 8.04
C LEU A 211 -3.95 3.21 8.07
N HIS A 212 -5.20 2.84 7.81
CA HIS A 212 -6.33 3.76 7.75
C HIS A 212 -7.00 4.00 9.10
N LEU A 213 -6.42 3.54 10.22
CA LEU A 213 -6.98 3.78 11.56
C LEU A 213 -7.28 5.28 11.81
N ASP A 214 -6.36 6.16 11.41
CA ASP A 214 -6.53 7.62 11.48
C ASP A 214 -6.71 8.28 10.09
N GLY A 215 -6.89 7.47 9.04
CA GLY A 215 -6.95 7.92 7.64
C GLY A 215 -8.35 8.32 7.17
N PHE A 216 -8.59 8.30 5.86
CA PHE A 216 -9.93 8.42 5.29
C PHE A 216 -10.29 7.12 4.57
N PRO A 217 -11.36 6.41 4.96
CA PRO A 217 -12.19 6.59 6.15
C PRO A 217 -11.44 6.26 7.46
N ARG A 218 -11.77 6.91 8.58
CA ARG A 218 -11.12 6.71 9.91
C ARG A 218 -11.86 5.76 10.84
N GLY A 219 -11.15 5.34 11.89
CA GLY A 219 -11.67 4.53 12.99
C GLY A 219 -11.89 3.07 12.58
N PRO A 220 -12.48 2.25 13.47
CA PRO A 220 -12.64 0.81 13.22
C PRO A 220 -13.43 0.48 11.95
N VAL A 221 -14.47 1.28 11.63
CA VAL A 221 -15.23 1.13 10.39
C VAL A 221 -14.36 1.48 9.18
N GLY A 222 -13.53 2.52 9.30
CA GLY A 222 -12.59 2.90 8.27
C GLY A 222 -11.57 1.82 7.98
N VAL A 223 -10.99 1.21 9.02
CA VAL A 223 -10.12 0.03 8.91
C VAL A 223 -10.81 -1.10 8.16
N ALA A 224 -12.07 -1.42 8.50
CA ALA A 224 -12.83 -2.48 7.83
C ALA A 224 -13.07 -2.19 6.34
N LEU A 225 -13.49 -0.95 6.01
CA LEU A 225 -13.72 -0.53 4.62
C LEU A 225 -12.41 -0.55 3.82
N ALA A 226 -11.32 -0.04 4.39
CA ALA A 226 -10.00 -0.07 3.78
C ALA A 226 -9.48 -1.51 3.62
N THR A 227 -9.73 -2.41 4.58
CA THR A 227 -9.40 -3.84 4.40
C THR A 227 -10.19 -4.46 3.25
N ILE A 228 -11.49 -4.19 3.12
CA ILE A 228 -12.30 -4.69 2.00
C ILE A 228 -11.75 -4.15 0.67
N TYR A 229 -11.42 -2.86 0.62
CA TYR A 229 -10.76 -2.25 -0.52
C TYR A 229 -9.40 -2.91 -0.84
N GLY A 230 -8.63 -3.19 0.21
CA GLY A 230 -7.41 -3.99 0.22
C GLY A 230 -7.58 -5.33 -0.50
N LEU A 231 -8.62 -6.07 -0.15
CA LEU A 231 -8.95 -7.37 -0.75
C LEU A 231 -9.27 -7.21 -2.23
N MET A 232 -10.12 -6.24 -2.60
CA MET A 232 -10.49 -5.98 -3.99
C MET A 232 -9.27 -5.67 -4.85
N MET A 233 -8.39 -4.78 -4.40
CA MET A 233 -7.18 -4.42 -5.14
C MET A 233 -6.18 -5.56 -5.22
N GLY A 234 -6.06 -6.39 -4.17
CA GLY A 234 -5.25 -7.61 -4.22
C GLY A 234 -5.74 -8.57 -5.31
N VAL A 235 -7.06 -8.74 -5.45
CA VAL A 235 -7.65 -9.52 -6.55
C VAL A 235 -7.39 -8.85 -7.90
N VAL A 236 -7.60 -7.55 -8.04
CA VAL A 236 -7.35 -6.80 -9.29
C VAL A 236 -5.88 -6.95 -9.72
N ARG A 237 -4.92 -6.70 -8.82
CA ARG A 237 -3.48 -6.87 -9.08
C ARG A 237 -3.15 -8.29 -9.54
N ARG A 238 -3.72 -9.31 -8.89
CA ARG A 238 -3.43 -10.71 -9.24
C ARG A 238 -4.02 -11.10 -10.59
N ARG A 239 -5.25 -10.66 -10.89
CA ARG A 239 -5.91 -10.96 -12.17
C ARG A 239 -5.29 -10.20 -13.33
N ALA A 240 -4.85 -8.95 -13.09
CA ALA A 240 -4.20 -8.11 -14.10
C ALA A 240 -2.71 -8.48 -14.30
N ASP A 241 -2.13 -9.23 -13.38
CA ASP A 241 -0.71 -9.59 -13.37
C ASP A 241 0.24 -8.38 -13.43
N GLY A 242 -0.13 -7.27 -12.77
CA GLY A 242 0.66 -6.05 -12.74
C GLY A 242 0.02 -4.92 -11.95
N MET A 243 0.72 -3.79 -11.93
CA MET A 243 0.42 -2.66 -11.04
C MET A 243 -0.50 -1.61 -11.67
N LEU A 244 -0.65 -1.57 -13.00
CA LEU A 244 -1.42 -0.49 -13.62
C LEU A 244 -2.91 -0.55 -13.25
N ALA A 245 -3.51 -1.74 -13.30
CA ALA A 245 -4.92 -1.94 -13.00
C ALA A 245 -5.31 -1.51 -11.57
N PRO A 246 -4.64 -1.97 -10.48
CA PRO A 246 -4.97 -1.51 -9.15
C PRO A 246 -4.69 -0.02 -8.96
N CYS A 247 -3.62 0.54 -9.56
CA CYS A 247 -3.38 2.00 -9.50
C CYS A 247 -4.52 2.80 -10.13
N ILE A 248 -5.05 2.40 -11.29
CA ILE A 248 -6.19 3.08 -11.93
C ILE A 248 -7.43 3.06 -11.02
N ALA A 249 -7.75 1.89 -10.46
CA ALA A 249 -8.88 1.76 -9.54
C ALA A 249 -8.71 2.62 -8.28
N HIS A 250 -7.48 2.72 -7.78
CA HIS A 250 -7.13 3.53 -6.62
C HIS A 250 -7.23 5.02 -6.89
N VAL A 251 -6.65 5.53 -7.98
CA VAL A 251 -6.82 6.93 -8.38
C VAL A 251 -8.30 7.30 -8.48
N ALA A 252 -9.12 6.45 -9.11
CA ALA A 252 -10.55 6.71 -9.24
C ALA A 252 -11.27 6.74 -7.88
N THR A 253 -10.88 5.86 -6.95
CA THR A 253 -11.45 5.83 -5.59
C THR A 253 -11.04 7.07 -4.78
N ASP A 254 -9.78 7.49 -4.87
CA ASP A 254 -9.28 8.71 -4.21
C ASP A 254 -9.92 9.98 -4.78
N VAL A 255 -10.18 10.03 -6.09
CA VAL A 255 -10.94 11.11 -6.71
C VAL A 255 -12.38 11.14 -6.17
N ALA A 256 -13.02 9.99 -5.97
CA ALA A 256 -14.34 9.94 -5.34
C ALA A 256 -14.32 10.44 -3.89
N ILE A 257 -13.28 10.10 -3.12
CA ILE A 257 -13.05 10.65 -1.77
C ILE A 257 -12.93 12.19 -1.84
N GLY A 258 -12.09 12.70 -2.74
CA GLY A 258 -11.91 14.14 -2.94
C GLY A 258 -13.22 14.84 -3.31
N ALA A 259 -14.03 14.24 -4.19
CA ALA A 259 -15.34 14.78 -4.55
C ALA A 259 -16.31 14.84 -3.36
N ILE A 260 -16.37 13.79 -2.53
CA ILE A 260 -17.19 13.75 -1.31
C ILE A 260 -16.76 14.87 -0.34
N LEU A 261 -15.44 15.03 -0.14
CA LEU A 261 -14.90 16.05 0.75
C LEU A 261 -15.16 17.47 0.25
N LEU A 262 -14.91 17.75 -1.05
CA LEU A 262 -15.18 19.06 -1.64
C LEU A 262 -16.66 19.43 -1.51
N ASN A 263 -17.57 18.50 -1.79
CA ASN A 263 -19.01 18.73 -1.65
C ASN A 263 -19.47 18.94 -0.19
N ALA A 264 -18.74 18.41 0.79
CA ALA A 264 -19.08 18.57 2.22
C ALA A 264 -18.45 19.82 2.87
N LEU A 265 -17.44 20.42 2.22
CA LEU A 265 -16.63 21.50 2.77
C LEU A 265 -16.83 22.84 2.05
N HIS A 266 -17.25 22.83 0.78
CA HIS A 266 -17.77 24.00 0.06
C HIS A 266 -19.28 24.14 0.26
#